data_AF-A0A3T0L0X6-F1
#
_entry.id   AF-A0A3T0L0X6-F1
#
_cell.length_a   1.000
_cell.length_b   1.000
_cell.length_c   1.000
_cell.angle_alpha   90.00
_cell.angle_beta   90.00
_cell.angle_gamma   90.00
#
_symmetry.space_group_name_H-M   'P 1'
#
loop_
_entity.id
_entity.type
_entity.pdbx_description
1 polymer ?
#
loop_
_entity_poly.entity_id
_entity_poly.type
_entity_poly.pdbx_seq_one_letter_code
_entity_poly.pdbx_strand_id
1 'polypeptide(L)'
;MKKLLLFLPLFAFSFYYPLNFKFQFIHNCMQTSSLPNKYQYCECVYNKITNRFTYQFFSYNTASPEVLNFIRKASKECLIKMKSVK
;
A
#
# COMPACT_ATOMS: atom_id res chain seq x y z
N MET A 1 -23.46 -35.66 18.92
CA MET A 1 -23.35 -34.95 17.62
C MET A 1 -22.42 -33.76 17.80
N LYS A 2 -21.15 -33.89 17.41
CA LYS A 2 -20.12 -32.85 17.51
C LYS A 2 -19.33 -32.84 16.19
N LYS A 3 -18.90 -31.64 15.81
CA LYS A 3 -17.91 -31.29 14.77
C LYS A 3 -18.46 -31.00 13.37
N LEU A 4 -19.03 -29.82 13.23
CA LEU A 4 -19.07 -29.11 11.95
C LEU A 4 -18.62 -27.66 12.15
N LEU A 5 -17.37 -27.47 12.56
CA LEU A 5 -16.73 -26.15 12.70
C LEU A 5 -15.22 -26.34 12.43
N LEU A 6 -14.85 -26.58 11.18
CA LEU A 6 -13.44 -26.81 10.83
C LEU A 6 -13.03 -26.27 9.45
N PHE A 7 -13.72 -25.23 8.95
CA PHE A 7 -13.32 -24.54 7.72
C PHE A 7 -13.33 -23.01 7.80
N LEU A 8 -13.62 -22.42 8.98
CA LEU A 8 -13.59 -20.96 9.15
C LEU A 8 -12.20 -20.28 9.18
N PRO A 9 -11.04 -20.92 9.48
CA PRO A 9 -9.81 -20.15 9.59
C PRO A 9 -9.25 -19.72 8.23
N LEU A 10 -9.57 -20.40 7.11
CA LEU A 10 -8.93 -20.13 5.81
C LEU A 10 -9.38 -18.80 5.17
N PHE A 11 -10.61 -18.34 5.42
CA PHE A 11 -11.09 -17.05 4.92
C PHE A 11 -10.59 -15.87 5.75
N ALA A 12 -10.30 -16.06 7.05
CA ALA A 12 -9.79 -14.98 7.88
C ALA A 12 -8.36 -14.56 7.46
N PHE A 13 -7.49 -15.52 7.12
CA PHE A 13 -6.10 -15.21 6.73
C PHE A 13 -5.96 -14.41 5.43
N SER A 14 -6.95 -14.47 4.53
CA SER A 14 -6.91 -13.75 3.25
C SER A 14 -7.25 -12.25 3.38
N PHE A 15 -8.03 -11.85 4.40
CA PHE A 15 -8.38 -10.44 4.63
C PHE A 15 -7.32 -9.65 5.43
N TYR A 16 -6.52 -10.33 6.26
CA TYR A 16 -5.49 -9.65 7.06
C TYR A 16 -4.32 -9.12 6.23
N TYR A 17 -4.03 -9.75 5.09
CA TYR A 17 -2.85 -9.46 4.28
C TYR A 17 -2.85 -8.07 3.61
N PRO A 18 -3.93 -7.63 2.93
CA PRO A 18 -3.96 -6.30 2.30
C PRO A 18 -3.98 -5.15 3.32
N LEU A 19 -4.64 -5.34 4.47
CA LEU A 19 -4.68 -4.32 5.54
C LEU A 19 -3.33 -4.16 6.23
N ASN A 20 -2.67 -5.28 6.55
CA ASN A 20 -1.34 -5.26 7.15
C ASN A 20 -0.32 -4.60 6.21
N PHE A 21 -0.42 -4.86 4.91
CA PHE A 21 0.46 -4.24 3.94
C PHE A 21 0.23 -2.74 3.74
N LYS A 22 -1.04 -2.29 3.63
CA LYS A 22 -1.34 -0.85 3.58
C LYS A 22 -0.74 -0.15 4.79
N PHE A 23 -0.95 -0.71 5.97
CA PHE A 23 -0.41 -0.18 7.21
C PHE A 23 1.12 -0.11 7.19
N GLN A 24 1.80 -1.21 6.85
CA GLN A 24 3.26 -1.29 6.80
C GLN A 24 3.86 -0.30 5.78
N PHE A 25 3.26 -0.20 4.59
CA PHE A 25 3.69 0.73 3.55
C PHE A 25 3.57 2.19 4.03
N ILE A 26 2.38 2.57 4.52
CA ILE A 26 2.12 3.94 4.98
C ILE A 26 3.04 4.29 6.15
N HIS A 27 3.19 3.39 7.12
CA HIS A 27 4.06 3.58 8.27
C HIS A 27 5.51 3.83 7.85
N ASN A 28 6.08 2.98 6.99
CA ASN A 28 7.46 3.14 6.50
C ASN A 28 7.64 4.43 5.69
N CYS A 29 6.65 4.79 4.85
CA CYS A 29 6.65 6.04 4.11
C CYS A 29 6.61 7.27 5.05
N MET A 30 5.82 7.23 6.13
CA MET A 30 5.73 8.33 7.08
C MET A 30 7.01 8.50 7.91
N GLN A 31 7.69 7.41 8.26
CA GLN A 31 8.98 7.46 8.96
C GLN A 31 10.08 8.07 8.11
N THR A 32 10.03 7.88 6.79
CA THR A 32 11.08 8.32 5.86
C THR A 32 10.80 9.68 5.21
N SER A 33 9.53 10.09 5.12
CA SER A 33 9.14 11.36 4.53
C SER A 33 9.42 12.54 5.48
N SER A 34 9.88 13.66 4.94
CA SER A 34 10.05 14.94 5.67
C SER A 34 8.87 15.90 5.49
N LEU A 35 7.82 15.49 4.78
CA LEU A 35 6.69 16.36 4.45
C LEU A 35 5.84 16.69 5.70
N PRO A 36 5.15 17.85 5.76
CA PRO A 36 4.25 18.17 6.86
C PRO A 36 2.96 17.30 6.86
N ASN A 37 2.45 16.94 5.67
CA ASN A 37 1.24 16.11 5.51
C ASN A 37 1.61 14.69 5.02
N LYS A 38 2.48 14.01 5.78
CA LYS A 38 3.05 12.70 5.38
C LYS A 38 1.99 11.66 5.08
N TYR A 39 0.96 11.54 5.93
CA TYR A 39 -0.08 10.54 5.77
C TYR A 39 -0.81 10.67 4.43
N GLN A 40 -1.30 11.88 4.10
CA GLN A 40 -2.05 12.14 2.86
C GLN A 40 -1.18 11.90 1.61
N TYR A 41 0.11 12.26 1.69
CA TYR A 41 1.08 11.92 0.65
C TYR A 41 1.25 10.40 0.51
N CYS A 42 1.54 9.69 1.59
CA CYS A 42 1.81 8.26 1.60
C CYS A 42 0.59 7.44 1.16
N GLU A 43 -0.61 7.83 1.59
CA GLU A 43 -1.86 7.21 1.16
C GLU A 43 -2.12 7.44 -0.33
N CYS A 44 -1.85 8.65 -0.85
CA CYS A 44 -1.95 8.93 -2.28
C CYS A 44 -1.03 8.02 -3.11
N VAL A 45 0.23 7.86 -2.67
CA VAL A 45 1.21 7.00 -3.35
C VAL A 45 0.76 5.55 -3.32
N TYR A 46 0.35 5.06 -2.14
CA TYR A 46 -0.17 3.71 -1.97
C TYR A 46 -1.34 3.42 -2.92
N ASN A 47 -2.35 4.28 -2.90
CA ASN A 47 -3.56 4.10 -3.72
C ASN A 47 -3.20 4.07 -5.22
N LYS A 48 -2.28 4.92 -5.68
CA LYS A 48 -1.83 4.89 -7.09
C LYS A 48 -1.15 3.57 -7.45
N ILE A 49 -0.29 3.06 -6.58
CA ILE A 49 0.42 1.78 -6.78
C ILE A 49 -0.60 0.64 -6.86
N THR A 50 -1.50 0.53 -5.89
CA THR A 50 -2.46 -0.58 -5.82
C THR A 50 -3.57 -0.50 -6.86
N ASN A 51 -3.83 0.68 -7.43
CA ASN A 51 -4.73 0.82 -8.57
C ASN A 51 -4.11 0.29 -9.88
N ARG A 52 -2.77 0.29 -9.99
CA ARG A 52 -2.06 -0.21 -11.17
C ARG A 52 -1.66 -1.66 -11.03
N PHE A 53 -1.12 -2.02 -9.87
CA PHE A 53 -0.61 -3.35 -9.58
C PHE A 53 -1.47 -4.00 -8.52
N THR A 54 -1.84 -5.26 -8.75
CA THR A 54 -2.45 -6.05 -7.68
C THR A 54 -1.50 -6.11 -6.50
N TYR A 55 -2.06 -6.25 -5.30
CA TYR A 55 -1.28 -6.35 -4.08
C TYR A 55 -0.16 -7.41 -4.18
N GLN A 56 -0.52 -8.60 -4.67
CA GLN A 56 0.41 -9.73 -4.84
C GLN A 56 1.54 -9.38 -5.82
N PHE A 57 1.22 -8.79 -6.97
CA PHE A 57 2.25 -8.40 -7.93
C PHE A 57 3.23 -7.41 -7.30
N PHE A 58 2.69 -6.38 -6.64
CA PHE A 58 3.50 -5.37 -6.00
C PHE A 58 4.38 -5.97 -4.90
N SER A 59 3.85 -6.82 -4.03
CA SER A 59 4.62 -7.43 -2.93
C SER A 59 5.80 -8.27 -3.42
N TYR A 60 5.62 -9.04 -4.51
CA TYR A 60 6.69 -9.88 -5.06
C TYR A 60 7.67 -9.11 -5.94
N ASN A 61 7.25 -7.98 -6.52
CA ASN A 61 8.04 -7.23 -7.50
C ASN A 61 8.40 -5.82 -7.03
N THR A 62 8.42 -5.56 -5.71
CA THR A 62 8.69 -4.23 -5.15
C THR A 62 10.02 -3.62 -5.64
N ALA A 63 11.03 -4.48 -5.88
CA ALA A 63 12.35 -4.09 -6.38
C ALA A 63 12.48 -4.09 -7.91
N SER A 64 11.42 -4.43 -8.66
CA SER A 64 11.52 -4.46 -10.11
C SER A 64 11.67 -3.04 -10.67
N PRO A 65 12.45 -2.84 -11.76
CA PRO A 65 12.64 -1.52 -12.34
C PRO A 65 11.33 -0.84 -12.75
N GLU A 66 10.37 -1.62 -13.27
CA GLU A 66 9.04 -1.14 -13.64
C GLU A 66 8.30 -0.57 -12.43
N VAL A 67 8.25 -1.34 -11.33
CA VAL A 67 7.55 -0.93 -10.11
C VAL A 67 8.23 0.29 -9.50
N LEU A 68 9.56 0.31 -9.40
CA LEU A 68 10.31 1.46 -8.89
C LEU A 68 10.09 2.74 -9.74
N ASN A 69 10.07 2.61 -11.07
CA ASN A 69 9.76 3.71 -11.98
C ASN A 69 8.34 4.24 -11.74
N PHE A 70 7.36 3.35 -11.56
CA PHE A 70 5.99 3.71 -11.28
C PHE A 70 5.83 4.40 -9.92
N ILE A 71 6.44 3.86 -8.85
CA ILE A 71 6.46 4.49 -7.52
C ILE A 71 7.03 5.90 -7.64
N ARG A 72 8.15 6.09 -8.35
CA ARG A 72 8.77 7.41 -8.54
C ARG A 72 7.81 8.39 -9.22
N LYS A 73 7.08 7.95 -10.24
CA LYS A 73 6.07 8.76 -10.94
C LYS A 73 4.91 9.11 -10.00
N ALA A 74 4.33 8.12 -9.32
CA ALA A 74 3.24 8.30 -8.36
C ALA A 74 3.62 9.28 -7.23
N SER A 75 4.83 9.14 -6.68
CA SER A 75 5.38 10.04 -5.66
C SER A 75 5.45 11.49 -6.14
N LYS A 76 5.93 11.75 -7.36
CA LYS A 76 5.97 13.11 -7.93
C LYS A 76 4.57 13.70 -8.09
N GLU A 77 3.63 12.93 -8.64
CA GLU A 77 2.26 13.39 -8.85
C GLU A 77 1.55 13.70 -7.53
N CYS A 78 1.70 12.83 -6.53
CA CYS A 78 1.14 13.04 -5.19
C CYS A 78 1.77 14.26 -4.52
N LEU A 79 3.09 14.47 -4.65
CA LEU A 79 3.75 15.65 -4.10
C LEU A 79 3.22 16.96 -4.71
N ILE A 80 3.01 17.00 -6.04
CA ILE A 80 2.44 18.15 -6.73
C ILE A 80 1.03 18.44 -6.20
N LYS A 81 0.19 17.40 -6.08
CA LYS A 81 -1.16 17.52 -5.53
C LYS A 81 -1.17 18.06 -4.09
N MET A 82 -0.19 17.70 -3.27
CA MET A 82 -0.10 18.24 -1.91
C MET A 82 0.29 19.72 -1.88
N LYS A 83 1.06 20.20 -2.86
CA LYS A 83 1.44 21.61 -2.96
C LYS A 83 0.30 22.50 -3.46
N SER A 84 -0.62 21.97 -4.27
CA SER A 84 -1.77 22.71 -4.80
C SER A 84 -2.96 22.81 -3.83
N VAL A 85 -2.91 22.11 -2.70
CA VAL A 85 -3.96 22.13 -1.65
C VAL A 85 -3.60 23.13 -0.52
N LYS A 86 -2.44 23.79 -0.61
CA LYS A 86 -2.05 24.92 0.22
C LYS A 86 -2.50 26.23 -0.40
#